data_AF-A0AAX0RUF7-F1
#
_entry.id   AF-A0AAX0RUF7-F1
#
_cell.length_a   1.000
_cell.length_b   1.000
_cell.length_c   1.000
_cell.angle_alpha   90.00
_cell.angle_beta   90.00
_cell.angle_gamma   90.00
#
_symmetry.space_group_name_H-M   'P 1'
#
loop_
_entity.id
_entity.type
_entity.pdbx_description
1 polymer ?
#
loop_
_entity_poly.entity_id
_entity_poly.type
_entity_poly.pdbx_seq_one_letter_code
_entity_poly.pdbx_strand_id
1 'polypeptide(L)'
;MDFNELMQEKGYIYLEKIIEPKENSLRLLINRSTFNIELPMVQLEFESYISYSVIDECFSYSIDNSEISKGELFRIYTKSRYLDFIKIATNEREDLCPSENYIHYQFPCLNHTIDVISCEEPKVTVVTG
;
A
#
# COMPACT_ATOMS: atom_id res chain seq x y z
N MET A 1 -13.85 -0.91 9.64
CA MET A 1 -12.80 0.06 9.31
C MET A 1 -12.59 -0.02 7.82
N ASP A 2 -12.68 1.10 7.13
CA ASP A 2 -12.41 1.17 5.69
C ASP A 2 -11.04 1.80 5.41
N PHE A 3 -10.57 1.73 4.16
CA PHE A 3 -9.26 2.29 3.82
C PHE A 3 -9.24 3.82 3.91
N ASN A 4 -10.37 4.50 3.63
CA ASN A 4 -10.46 5.96 3.71
C ASN A 4 -10.28 6.48 5.14
N GLU A 5 -10.77 5.74 6.14
CA GLU A 5 -10.52 6.00 7.56
C GLU A 5 -9.03 5.91 7.88
N LEU A 6 -8.32 4.90 7.37
CA LEU A 6 -6.86 4.76 7.55
C LEU A 6 -6.08 5.92 6.95
N MET A 7 -6.52 6.46 5.82
CA MET A 7 -5.86 7.59 5.16
C MET A 7 -5.87 8.89 6.00
N GLN A 8 -6.78 9.01 6.97
CA GLN A 8 -6.85 10.16 7.89
C GLN A 8 -5.96 10.00 9.13
N GLU A 9 -5.38 8.81 9.33
CA GLU A 9 -4.55 8.53 10.50
C GLU A 9 -3.18 9.23 10.42
N LYS A 10 -2.66 9.57 11.59
CA LYS A 10 -1.36 10.22 11.78
C LYS A 10 -0.52 9.42 12.79
N GLY A 11 0.79 9.66 12.81
CA GLY A 11 1.72 8.93 13.66
C GLY A 11 2.74 8.14 12.85
N TYR A 12 2.96 6.88 13.19
CA TYR A 12 3.95 6.01 12.57
C TYR A 12 3.37 4.64 12.30
N ILE A 13 3.83 4.01 11.21
CA ILE A 13 3.52 2.63 10.88
C ILE A 13 4.78 1.80 10.72
N TYR A 14 4.67 0.52 11.04
CA TYR A 14 5.74 -0.46 10.89
C TYR A 14 5.21 -1.67 10.14
N LEU A 15 6.03 -2.20 9.24
CA LEU A 15 5.78 -3.48 8.62
C LEU A 15 6.04 -4.60 9.62
N GLU A 16 5.00 -5.33 9.99
CA GLU A 16 5.14 -6.57 10.77
C GLU A 16 5.44 -7.74 9.83
N LYS A 17 4.63 -7.88 8.77
CA LYS A 17 4.76 -9.03 7.87
C LYS A 17 4.16 -8.78 6.49
N ILE A 18 4.76 -9.42 5.51
CA ILE A 18 4.22 -9.61 4.16
C ILE A 18 4.05 -11.11 3.94
N ILE A 19 2.89 -11.53 3.47
CA ILE A 19 2.58 -12.93 3.20
C ILE A 19 1.77 -13.01 1.91
N GLU A 20 1.99 -14.05 1.11
CA GLU A 20 1.06 -14.48 0.07
C GLU A 20 0.21 -15.63 0.63
N PRO A 21 -0.97 -15.37 1.24
CA PRO A 21 -1.69 -16.40 1.99
C PRO A 21 -2.42 -17.40 1.11
N LYS A 22 -2.71 -17.03 -0.15
CA LYS A 22 -3.41 -17.82 -1.17
C LYS A 22 -2.88 -17.42 -2.55
N GLU A 23 -3.21 -18.21 -3.57
CA GLU A 23 -2.95 -17.85 -4.97
C GLU A 23 -3.46 -16.44 -5.28
N ASN A 24 -2.61 -15.63 -5.93
CA ASN A 24 -2.92 -14.26 -6.37
C ASN A 24 -3.43 -13.33 -5.26
N SER A 25 -3.01 -13.54 -4.01
CA SER A 25 -3.34 -12.65 -2.90
C SER A 25 -2.10 -12.18 -2.15
N LEU A 26 -2.12 -10.92 -1.72
CA LEU A 26 -1.09 -10.31 -0.89
C LEU A 26 -1.70 -9.85 0.43
N ARG A 27 -1.03 -10.16 1.53
CA ARG A 27 -1.41 -9.72 2.87
C ARG A 27 -0.29 -8.94 3.53
N LEU A 28 -0.63 -7.74 3.97
CA LEU A 28 0.24 -6.89 4.80
C LEU A 28 -0.30 -6.87 6.23
N LEU A 29 0.59 -7.03 7.20
CA LEU A 29 0.34 -6.75 8.61
C LEU A 29 1.12 -5.49 8.98
N ILE A 30 0.39 -4.45 9.39
CA ILE A 30 0.93 -3.12 9.66
C ILE A 30 0.63 -2.74 11.11
N ASN A 31 1.69 -2.64 11.91
CA ASN A 31 1.61 -2.06 13.24
C ASN A 31 1.47 -0.56 13.13
N ARG A 32 0.71 0.04 14.04
CA ARG A 32 0.38 1.46 14.02
C ARG A 32 0.61 2.06 15.39
N SER A 33 1.14 3.28 15.44
CA SER A 33 1.37 3.98 16.70
C SER A 33 1.19 5.49 16.52
N THR A 34 0.63 6.13 17.54
CA THR A 34 0.70 7.59 17.72
C THR A 34 1.66 7.90 18.87
N PHE A 35 2.04 9.16 19.08
CA PHE A 35 2.96 9.55 20.15
C PHE A 35 2.57 8.90 21.51
N ASN A 36 3.36 7.89 21.93
CA ASN A 36 3.23 7.09 23.15
C ASN A 36 2.04 6.11 23.24
N ILE A 37 1.32 5.83 22.14
CA ILE A 37 0.20 4.89 22.14
C ILE A 37 0.34 3.91 20.97
N GLU A 38 0.36 2.61 21.27
CA GLU A 38 0.20 1.56 20.27
C GLU A 38 -1.28 1.45 19.89
N LEU A 39 -1.55 1.49 18.59
CA LEU A 39 -2.89 1.29 18.04
C LEU A 39 -3.03 -0.18 17.61
N PRO A 40 -4.26 -0.72 17.58
CA PRO A 40 -4.49 -2.05 17.03
C PRO A 40 -3.87 -2.21 15.64
N MET A 41 -3.17 -3.33 15.43
CA MET A 41 -2.58 -3.68 14.13
C MET A 41 -3.68 -3.80 13.08
N VAL A 42 -3.34 -3.45 11.83
CA VAL A 42 -4.24 -3.66 10.69
C VAL A 42 -3.68 -4.71 9.76
N GLN A 43 -4.57 -5.56 9.28
CA GLN A 43 -4.35 -6.49 8.20
C GLN A 43 -4.97 -5.89 6.93
N LEU A 44 -4.17 -5.75 5.88
CA LEU A 44 -4.61 -5.37 4.54
C LEU A 44 -4.52 -6.60 3.66
N GLU A 45 -5.64 -6.99 3.04
CA GLU A 45 -5.70 -8.13 2.12
C GLU A 45 -6.04 -7.65 0.71
N PHE A 46 -5.08 -7.78 -0.20
CA PHE A 46 -5.20 -7.46 -1.61
C PHE A 46 -5.44 -8.75 -2.39
N GLU A 47 -6.68 -8.97 -2.81
CA GLU A 47 -7.07 -10.17 -3.59
C GLU A 47 -6.83 -9.99 -5.10
N SER A 48 -6.48 -8.78 -5.53
CA SER A 48 -6.25 -8.41 -6.93
C SER A 48 -4.97 -7.60 -7.11
N TYR A 49 -3.94 -7.90 -6.30
CA TYR A 49 -2.64 -7.25 -6.45
C TYR A 49 -2.01 -7.64 -7.79
N ILE A 50 -1.38 -6.66 -8.43
CA ILE A 50 -0.66 -6.80 -9.70
C ILE A 50 0.85 -6.83 -9.43
N SER A 51 1.30 -6.00 -8.51
CA SER A 51 2.71 -5.87 -8.14
C SER A 51 2.82 -5.32 -6.72
N TYR A 52 3.89 -5.67 -6.03
CA TYR A 52 4.33 -4.97 -4.83
C TYR A 52 5.84 -4.79 -4.83
N SER A 53 6.31 -3.73 -4.18
CA SER A 53 7.74 -3.49 -3.92
C SER A 53 7.97 -3.12 -2.47
N VAL A 54 9.15 -3.49 -1.98
CA VAL A 54 9.65 -3.08 -0.68
C VAL A 54 11.01 -2.44 -0.90
N ILE A 55 11.14 -1.20 -0.48
CA ILE A 55 12.37 -0.42 -0.58
C ILE A 55 12.73 0.01 0.84
N ASP A 56 13.98 -0.19 1.23
CA ASP A 56 14.53 0.35 2.47
C ASP A 56 14.35 1.88 2.46
N GLU A 57 13.80 2.41 3.55
CA GLU A 57 13.43 3.83 3.69
C GLU A 57 14.60 4.78 3.49
N CYS A 58 15.83 4.36 3.80
CA CYS A 58 17.02 5.17 3.56
C CYS A 58 17.24 5.44 2.06
N PHE A 59 16.62 4.64 1.19
CA PHE A 59 16.73 4.74 -0.27
C PHE A 59 15.42 5.13 -0.96
N SER A 60 14.31 5.26 -0.22
CA SER A 60 12.99 5.58 -0.80
C SER A 60 12.73 7.07 -1.00
N TYR A 61 13.58 7.93 -0.42
CA TYR A 61 13.38 9.38 -0.47
C TYR A 61 13.85 9.99 -1.79
N SER A 62 12.94 10.12 -2.75
CA SER A 62 13.10 11.01 -3.89
C SER A 62 12.20 12.25 -3.73
N ILE A 63 12.77 13.45 -3.81
CA ILE A 63 11.99 14.70 -3.95
C ILE A 63 11.47 14.76 -5.38
N ASP A 64 10.40 14.02 -5.65
CA ASP A 64 9.67 14.10 -6.91
C ASP A 64 8.38 14.91 -6.69
N ASN A 65 8.45 16.19 -7.01
CA ASN A 65 7.30 17.10 -6.91
C ASN A 65 6.22 16.81 -7.97
N SER A 66 6.44 15.82 -8.87
CA SER A 66 5.49 15.45 -9.93
C SER A 66 4.52 14.35 -9.53
N GLU A 67 4.80 13.61 -8.46
CA GLU A 67 3.89 12.60 -7.91
C GLU A 67 2.83 13.24 -7.00
N ILE A 68 1.61 12.71 -7.05
CA ILE A 68 0.47 13.24 -6.31
C ILE A 68 -0.20 12.08 -5.59
N SER A 69 -0.27 12.18 -4.26
CA SER A 69 -0.97 11.22 -3.40
C SER A 69 -1.94 11.90 -2.44
N LYS A 70 -2.90 11.13 -1.95
CA LYS A 70 -3.78 11.47 -0.83
C LYS A 70 -3.43 10.61 0.37
N GLY A 71 -3.63 11.14 1.58
CA GLY A 71 -3.29 10.46 2.84
C GLY A 71 -1.83 10.68 3.27
N GLU A 72 -1.54 10.41 4.54
CA GLU A 72 -0.20 10.62 5.14
C GLU A 72 0.55 9.30 5.34
N LEU A 73 -0.03 8.36 6.11
CA LEU A 73 0.54 7.05 6.41
C LEU A 73 0.02 5.92 5.52
N PHE A 74 -1.24 6.02 5.13
CA PHE A 74 -1.86 5.13 4.16
C PHE A 74 -2.14 5.99 2.94
N ARG A 75 -1.36 5.81 1.87
CA ARG A 75 -1.39 6.70 0.71
C ARG A 75 -2.03 6.02 -0.48
N ILE A 76 -2.81 6.79 -1.23
CA ILE A 76 -3.24 6.43 -2.58
C ILE A 76 -2.69 7.46 -3.54
N TYR A 77 -1.95 7.02 -4.54
CA TYR A 77 -1.41 7.88 -5.59
C TYR A 77 -2.43 8.07 -6.71
N THR A 78 -2.67 9.33 -7.06
CA THR A 78 -3.39 9.70 -8.29
C THR A 78 -2.43 9.84 -9.47
N LYS A 79 -1.14 10.03 -9.21
CA LYS A 79 -0.08 10.05 -10.22
C LYS A 79 1.23 9.59 -9.58
N SER A 80 1.87 8.57 -10.15
CA SER A 80 3.16 8.06 -9.66
C SER A 80 3.93 7.36 -10.76
N ARG A 81 5.26 7.48 -10.75
CA ARG A 81 6.16 6.81 -11.70
C ARG A 81 6.15 5.30 -11.55
N TYR A 82 5.97 4.80 -10.32
CA TYR A 82 5.86 3.36 -10.09
C TYR A 82 4.66 2.77 -10.82
N LEU A 83 3.49 3.41 -10.73
CA LEU A 83 2.32 3.03 -11.50
C LEU A 83 2.58 3.07 -13.02
N ASP A 84 3.18 4.14 -13.53
CA ASP A 84 3.53 4.27 -14.95
C ASP A 84 4.46 3.14 -15.41
N PHE A 85 5.46 2.81 -14.58
CA PHE A 85 6.38 1.70 -14.83
C PHE A 85 5.64 0.36 -14.87
N ILE A 86 4.75 0.08 -13.91
CA ILE A 86 3.98 -1.17 -13.87
C ILE A 86 3.06 -1.30 -15.09
N LYS A 87 2.44 -0.22 -15.55
CA LYS A 87 1.62 -0.24 -16.79
C LYS A 87 2.43 -0.63 -18.03
N ILE A 88 3.70 -0.23 -18.10
CA ILE A 88 4.61 -0.58 -19.21
C ILE A 88 5.20 -1.98 -19.03
N ALA A 89 5.51 -2.36 -17.79
CA ALA A 89 6.20 -3.61 -17.47
C ALA A 89 5.27 -4.83 -17.43
N THR A 90 3.95 -4.62 -17.37
CA THR A 90 2.95 -5.69 -17.33
C THR A 90 2.21 -5.79 -18.66
N ASN A 91 1.78 -7.01 -19.00
CA ASN A 91 0.92 -7.21 -20.17
C ASN A 91 -0.49 -6.73 -19.85
N GLU A 92 -1.13 -6.06 -20.81
CA GLU A 92 -2.54 -5.67 -20.69
C GLU A 92 -3.42 -6.92 -20.55
N ARG A 93 -4.21 -6.95 -19.47
CA ARG A 93 -5.17 -8.02 -19.14
C ARG A 93 -6.54 -7.40 -18.87
N GLU A 94 -7.10 -6.74 -19.88
CA GLU A 94 -8.44 -6.12 -19.82
C GLU A 94 -9.53 -7.09 -19.34
N ASP A 95 -9.35 -8.39 -19.59
CA ASP A 95 -10.25 -9.47 -19.17
C ASP A 95 -10.28 -9.68 -17.65
N LEU A 96 -9.21 -9.32 -16.94
CA LEU A 96 -9.11 -9.42 -15.49
C LEU A 96 -9.21 -8.06 -14.82
N CYS A 97 -8.43 -7.10 -15.31
CA CYS A 97 -8.32 -5.78 -14.75
C CYS A 97 -7.67 -4.83 -15.77
N PRO A 98 -8.44 -3.88 -16.32
CA PRO A 98 -7.92 -2.94 -17.30
C PRO A 98 -6.99 -1.92 -16.59
N SER A 99 -5.97 -1.44 -17.31
CA SER A 99 -4.89 -0.64 -16.72
C SER A 99 -5.36 0.71 -16.16
N GLU A 100 -6.52 1.20 -16.60
CA GLU A 100 -7.17 2.40 -16.08
C GLU A 100 -7.65 2.22 -14.63
N ASN A 101 -7.89 0.98 -14.21
CA ASN A 101 -8.35 0.64 -12.86
C ASN A 101 -7.21 0.36 -11.89
N TYR A 102 -5.95 0.46 -12.31
CA TYR A 102 -4.83 0.23 -11.41
C TYR A 102 -4.77 1.33 -10.36
N ILE A 103 -4.78 0.94 -9.09
CA ILE A 103 -4.67 1.81 -7.93
C ILE A 103 -3.32 1.56 -7.28
N HIS A 104 -2.58 2.65 -7.05
CA HIS A 104 -1.29 2.60 -6.36
C HIS A 104 -1.45 2.99 -4.89
N TYR A 105 -1.18 2.03 -4.01
CA TYR A 105 -1.12 2.19 -2.57
C TYR A 105 0.32 2.27 -2.08
N GLN A 106 0.61 3.18 -1.15
CA GLN A 106 1.92 3.24 -0.50
C GLN A 106 1.80 3.31 1.02
N PHE A 107 2.70 2.60 1.68
CA PHE A 107 2.85 2.54 3.13
C PHE A 107 4.29 2.90 3.51
N PRO A 108 4.58 4.20 3.76
CA PRO A 108 5.88 4.66 4.26
C PRO A 108 6.08 4.24 5.72
N CYS A 109 6.50 3.00 5.93
CA CYS A 109 6.87 2.51 7.24
C CYS A 109 8.23 3.06 7.67
N LEU A 110 8.51 3.03 8.97
CA LEU A 110 9.74 3.60 9.51
C LEU A 110 11.04 2.94 9.00
N ASN A 111 10.98 1.68 8.55
CA ASN A 111 12.14 0.94 8.03
C ASN A 111 11.97 0.49 6.57
N HIS A 112 10.82 0.77 5.95
CA HIS A 112 10.50 0.30 4.60
C HIS A 112 9.43 1.19 3.97
N THR A 113 9.60 1.56 2.71
CA THR A 113 8.48 2.00 1.87
C THR A 113 7.94 0.81 1.11
N ILE A 114 6.64 0.55 1.27
CA ILE A 114 5.95 -0.54 0.59
C ILE A 114 4.99 0.08 -0.41
N ASP A 115 5.10 -0.30 -1.67
CA ASP A 115 4.17 0.07 -2.72
C ASP A 115 3.40 -1.17 -3.17
N VAL A 116 2.10 -1.04 -3.39
CA VAL A 116 1.24 -2.11 -3.91
C VAL A 116 0.38 -1.53 -5.03
N ILE A 117 0.39 -2.17 -6.20
CA ILE A 117 -0.57 -1.91 -7.27
C ILE A 117 -1.65 -2.98 -7.19
N SER A 118 -2.91 -2.56 -7.16
CA SER A 118 -4.08 -3.44 -7.09
C SER A 118 -5.23 -2.88 -7.93
N CYS A 119 -6.15 -3.75 -8.34
CA CYS A 119 -7.34 -3.37 -9.10
C CYS A 119 -8.49 -2.91 -8.21
N GLU A 120 -8.51 -3.43 -6.99
CA GLU A 120 -9.54 -3.16 -6.01
C GLU A 120 -8.91 -2.71 -4.69
N GLU A 121 -9.72 -2.04 -3.87
CA GLU A 121 -9.32 -1.64 -2.52
C GLU A 121 -9.04 -2.87 -1.64
N PRO A 122 -8.01 -2.83 -0.78
CA PRO A 122 -7.73 -3.92 0.13
C PRO A 122 -8.84 -4.06 1.18
N LYS A 123 -9.14 -5.31 1.56
CA LYS A 123 -9.97 -5.57 2.73
C LYS A 123 -9.17 -5.24 3.99
N VAL A 124 -9.69 -4.31 4.79
CA VAL A 124 -9.07 -3.87 6.05
C VAL A 124 -9.69 -4.64 7.22
N THR A 125 -8.85 -5.31 8.01
CA THR A 125 -9.26 -5.95 9.27
C THR A 125 -8.41 -5.44 10.41
N VAL A 126 -9.03 -5.04 11.51
CA VAL A 126 -8.32 -4.71 12.74
C VAL A 126 -8.03 -6.00 13.49
N VAL A 127 -6.75 -6.24 13.79
CA VAL A 127 -6.31 -7.40 14.56
C VAL A 127 -6.20 -6.98 16.01
N THR A 128 -7.17 -7.40 16.82
CA THR A 128 -7.09 -7.29 18.28
C THR A 128 -6.45 -8.57 18.81
N GLY A 129 -5.34 -8.42 19.54
CA GLY A 129 -4.69 -9.52 20.26
C GLY A 129 -5.58 -10.11 21.36
#